data_AF-A0A2N5BQJ6-F1
#
_entry.id   AF-A0A2N5BQJ6-F1
#
_cell.length_a   1.000
_cell.length_b   1.000
_cell.length_c   1.000
_cell.angle_alpha   90.00
_cell.angle_beta   90.00
_cell.angle_gamma   90.00
#
_symmetry.space_group_name_H-M   'P 1'
#
loop_
_entity.id
_entity.type
_entity.pdbx_description
1 polymer ?
#
loop_
_entity_poly.entity_id
_entity_poly.type
_entity_poly.pdbx_seq_one_letter_code
_entity_poly.pdbx_strand_id
1 'polypeptide(L)'
;MKSLLPLSLALMLASTGAAAALPDGNPAEVCAYMTSEGLIAGEWHVRSPGEAGCSTPPKEIGGGSPPNNLVYLADGNETAAHTLRLALNLNQPQAPAMGLQLLLQASHSLSLRVTGKRLPPQISAAITSRLGNASATVGQVNISVVRTDWATGDGYNLQVRFE
;
A
#
# COMPACT_ATOMS: atom_id res chain seq x y z
N MET A 1 4.56 48.17 -48.60
CA MET A 1 3.65 48.01 -47.43
C MET A 1 4.07 46.74 -46.71
N LYS A 2 4.59 46.85 -45.48
CA LYS A 2 5.14 45.73 -44.69
C LYS A 2 4.09 45.32 -43.65
N SER A 3 3.61 44.08 -43.74
CA SER A 3 2.68 43.52 -42.77
C SER A 3 3.47 42.69 -41.75
N LEU A 4 3.32 43.02 -40.47
CA LEU A 4 3.88 42.29 -39.32
C LEU A 4 2.83 41.29 -38.82
N LEU A 5 3.17 40.01 -38.75
CA LEU A 5 2.40 39.00 -38.02
C LEU A 5 2.83 39.00 -36.54
N PRO A 6 1.91 38.90 -35.57
CA PRO A 6 2.27 38.71 -34.17
C PRO A 6 2.49 37.22 -33.86
N LEU A 7 3.64 36.94 -33.26
CA LEU A 7 4.05 35.63 -32.74
C LEU A 7 3.32 35.40 -31.40
N SER A 8 2.38 34.47 -31.35
CA SER A 8 1.68 34.09 -30.11
C SER A 8 2.52 33.08 -29.33
N LEU A 9 3.02 33.50 -28.17
CA LEU A 9 3.78 32.67 -27.23
C LEU A 9 2.81 31.87 -26.36
N ALA A 10 2.68 30.56 -26.65
CA ALA A 10 1.89 29.65 -25.82
C ALA A 10 2.71 29.23 -24.59
N LEU A 11 2.26 29.63 -23.40
CA LEU A 11 2.85 29.28 -22.11
C LEU A 11 2.40 27.85 -21.72
N MET A 12 3.29 26.86 -21.79
CA MET A 12 3.02 25.52 -21.27
C MET A 12 3.21 25.51 -19.75
N LEU A 13 2.11 25.36 -19.01
CA LEU A 13 2.13 25.06 -17.58
C LEU A 13 2.52 23.59 -17.40
N ALA A 14 3.76 23.34 -16.97
CA ALA A 14 4.17 22.01 -16.51
C ALA A 14 3.54 21.77 -15.13
N SER A 15 2.49 20.95 -15.07
CA SER A 15 1.94 20.44 -13.82
C SER A 15 2.93 19.43 -13.23
N THR A 16 3.74 19.85 -12.27
CA THR A 16 4.49 18.91 -11.43
C THR A 16 3.46 18.14 -10.59
N GLY A 17 3.21 16.89 -10.96
CA GLY A 17 2.49 15.96 -10.09
C GLY A 17 3.29 15.82 -8.80
N ALA A 18 2.84 16.47 -7.73
CA ALA A 18 3.37 16.20 -6.40
C ALA A 18 3.01 14.75 -6.10
N ALA A 19 3.99 13.84 -6.14
CA ALA A 19 3.85 12.57 -5.49
C ALA A 19 3.56 12.89 -4.02
N ALA A 20 2.37 12.54 -3.54
CA ALA A 20 2.09 12.58 -2.12
C ALA A 20 3.15 11.69 -1.47
N ALA A 21 3.97 12.29 -0.61
CA ALA A 21 4.94 11.57 0.18
C ALA A 21 4.29 11.24 1.52
N LEU A 22 4.61 10.06 2.06
CA LEU A 22 4.21 9.70 3.41
C LEU A 22 4.67 10.80 4.40
N PRO A 23 3.86 11.17 5.41
CA PRO A 23 4.23 12.20 6.39
C PRO A 23 5.57 11.91 7.09
N ASP A 24 5.86 10.63 7.32
CA ASP A 24 7.16 10.12 7.72
C ASP A 24 7.50 8.91 6.86
N GLY A 25 8.54 9.05 6.04
CA GLY A 25 9.04 8.01 5.13
C GLY A 25 10.38 7.44 5.58
N ASN A 26 10.81 7.66 6.84
CA ASN A 26 12.12 7.19 7.29
C ASN A 26 12.23 5.66 7.14
N PRO A 27 13.20 5.15 6.34
CA PRO A 27 13.34 3.72 6.08
C PRO A 27 13.41 2.83 7.32
N ALA A 28 14.19 3.23 8.33
CA ALA A 28 14.38 2.43 9.53
C ALA A 28 13.07 2.35 10.34
N GLU A 29 12.32 3.45 10.41
CA GLU A 29 11.07 3.50 11.15
C GLU A 29 9.97 2.68 10.46
N VAL A 30 9.77 2.87 9.15
CA VAL A 30 8.68 2.20 8.43
C VAL A 30 8.85 0.68 8.40
N CYS A 31 10.09 0.16 8.40
CA CYS A 31 10.34 -1.28 8.49
C CYS A 31 9.94 -1.86 9.86
N ALA A 32 9.97 -1.04 10.91
CA ALA A 32 9.59 -1.46 12.26
C ALA A 32 8.08 -1.28 12.58
N TYR A 33 7.30 -0.66 11.69
CA TYR A 33 5.90 -0.32 11.98
C TYR A 33 5.04 -1.53 12.35
N MET A 34 5.26 -2.70 11.75
CA MET A 34 4.36 -3.84 11.94
C MET A 34 4.90 -4.92 12.91
N THR A 35 5.98 -4.61 13.63
CA THR A 35 6.60 -5.55 14.58
C THR A 35 5.63 -5.99 15.68
N SER A 36 4.78 -5.09 16.21
CA SER A 36 3.80 -5.44 17.26
C SER A 36 2.71 -6.40 16.80
N GLU A 37 2.46 -6.48 15.50
CA GLU A 37 1.49 -7.37 14.86
C GLU A 37 2.13 -8.72 14.48
N GLY A 38 3.40 -8.92 14.84
CA GLY A 38 4.20 -10.10 14.50
C GLY A 38 4.58 -10.14 13.02
N LEU A 39 4.53 -9.00 12.33
CA LEU A 39 4.93 -8.80 10.94
C LEU A 39 6.30 -8.10 10.95
N ILE A 40 7.34 -8.87 11.20
CA ILE A 40 8.71 -8.37 11.39
C ILE A 40 9.38 -8.26 10.02
N ALA A 41 9.62 -7.03 9.56
CA ALA A 41 10.30 -6.80 8.30
C ALA A 41 11.82 -6.92 8.45
N GLY A 42 12.49 -7.23 7.35
CA GLY A 42 13.95 -7.11 7.27
C GLY A 42 14.42 -5.66 7.26
N GLU A 43 15.73 -5.50 7.06
CA GLU A 43 16.34 -4.18 6.87
C GLU A 43 15.88 -3.52 5.55
N TRP A 44 16.06 -2.21 5.44
CA TRP A 44 15.84 -1.50 4.19
C TRP A 44 16.94 -1.86 3.19
N HIS A 45 16.54 -2.36 2.02
CA HIS A 45 17.47 -2.81 0.99
C HIS A 45 17.27 -2.01 -0.30
N VAL A 46 18.35 -1.40 -0.80
CA VAL A 46 18.39 -0.81 -2.15
C VAL A 46 18.51 -1.94 -3.16
N ARG A 47 17.52 -2.06 -4.03
CA ARG A 47 17.44 -3.10 -5.08
C ARG A 47 18.04 -2.60 -6.39
N SER A 48 17.76 -1.35 -6.74
CA SER A 48 18.30 -0.65 -7.90
C SER A 48 18.23 0.87 -7.67
N PRO A 49 18.88 1.71 -8.52
CA PRO A 49 18.78 3.16 -8.38
C PRO A 49 17.32 3.64 -8.43
N GLY A 50 16.89 4.35 -7.39
CA GLY A 50 15.52 4.81 -7.20
C GLY A 50 14.53 3.75 -6.67
N GLU A 51 14.99 2.53 -6.39
CA GLU A 51 14.16 1.44 -5.88
C GLU A 51 14.79 0.79 -4.64
N ALA A 52 14.11 0.96 -3.52
CA ALA A 52 14.46 0.31 -2.26
C ALA A 52 13.20 -0.08 -1.48
N GLY A 53 13.39 -0.95 -0.49
CA GLY A 53 12.28 -1.34 0.36
C GLY A 53 12.65 -2.36 1.43
N CYS A 54 11.69 -2.69 2.26
CA CYS A 54 11.73 -3.82 3.18
C CYS A 54 10.41 -4.56 3.15
N SER A 55 10.44 -5.83 3.51
CA SER A 55 9.25 -6.67 3.58
C SER A 55 9.37 -7.70 4.68
N THR A 56 8.23 -8.23 5.09
CA THR A 56 8.15 -9.36 6.00
C THR A 56 8.20 -10.67 5.22
N PRO A 57 8.70 -11.76 5.83
CA PRO A 57 8.32 -13.09 5.39
C PRO A 57 6.78 -13.24 5.38
N PRO A 58 6.21 -14.12 4.54
CA PRO A 58 4.79 -14.42 4.59
C PRO A 58 4.40 -15.00 5.95
N LYS A 59 3.47 -14.34 6.63
CA LYS A 59 2.84 -14.90 7.83
C LYS A 59 1.72 -15.82 7.38
N GLU A 60 1.95 -17.13 7.44
CA GLU A 60 0.96 -18.14 7.07
C GLU A 60 -0.26 -18.12 7.99
N ILE A 61 -1.43 -18.41 7.41
CA ILE A 61 -2.74 -18.31 8.07
C ILE A 61 -3.54 -19.57 7.76
N GLY A 62 -3.77 -20.37 8.80
CA GLY A 62 -4.50 -21.64 8.68
C GLY A 62 -3.67 -22.72 7.98
N GLY A 63 -4.37 -23.69 7.37
CA GLY A 63 -3.75 -24.74 6.57
C GLY A 63 -3.97 -24.55 5.06
N GLY A 64 -3.74 -25.61 4.30
CA GLY A 64 -3.84 -25.62 2.84
C GLY A 64 -2.47 -25.59 2.17
N SER A 65 -2.46 -25.80 0.85
CA SER A 65 -1.24 -25.82 0.05
C SER A 65 -1.49 -25.12 -1.30
N PRO A 66 -1.06 -23.87 -1.47
CA PRO A 66 -0.43 -23.01 -0.46
C PRO A 66 -1.43 -22.51 0.60
N PRO A 67 -0.97 -22.21 1.84
CA PRO A 67 -1.79 -21.59 2.87
C PRO A 67 -2.04 -20.11 2.54
N ASN A 68 -3.13 -19.54 3.06
CA ASN A 68 -3.32 -18.09 3.05
C ASN A 68 -2.13 -17.42 3.76
N ASN A 69 -1.76 -16.20 3.37
CA ASN A 69 -0.68 -15.50 4.06
C ASN A 69 -0.84 -13.98 3.99
N LEU A 70 -0.26 -13.30 4.98
CA LEU A 70 -0.21 -11.84 5.07
C LEU A 70 1.24 -11.37 5.03
N VAL A 71 1.50 -10.34 4.23
CA VAL A 71 2.82 -9.71 4.09
C VAL A 71 2.68 -8.20 4.32
N TYR A 72 3.64 -7.61 5.02
CA TYR A 72 3.84 -6.16 5.03
C TYR A 72 5.03 -5.80 4.13
N LEU A 73 4.89 -4.72 3.35
CA LEU A 73 5.93 -4.19 2.48
C LEU A 73 5.99 -2.67 2.62
N ALA A 74 7.19 -2.13 2.59
CA ALA A 74 7.45 -0.71 2.38
C ALA A 74 8.34 -0.56 1.16
N ASP A 75 7.95 0.31 0.24
CA ASP A 75 8.66 0.57 -1.01
C ASP A 75 8.94 2.06 -1.15
N GLY A 76 10.08 2.39 -1.73
CA GLY A 76 10.47 3.74 -2.03
C GLY A 76 11.81 3.78 -2.73
N ASN A 77 12.66 4.72 -2.32
CA ASN A 77 13.99 4.91 -2.87
C ASN A 77 15.06 4.81 -1.77
N GLU A 78 16.30 5.18 -2.08
CA GLU A 78 17.45 5.06 -1.18
C GLU A 78 17.27 5.79 0.15
N THR A 79 16.45 6.84 0.19
CA THR A 79 16.36 7.74 1.35
C THR A 79 14.98 7.80 2.00
N ALA A 80 13.91 7.38 1.30
CA ALA A 80 12.55 7.47 1.81
C ALA A 80 11.64 6.38 1.25
N ALA A 81 10.73 5.91 2.10
CA ALA A 81 9.56 5.15 1.69
C ALA A 81 8.47 6.06 1.12
N HIS A 82 7.83 5.58 0.05
CA HIS A 82 6.73 6.26 -0.65
C HIS A 82 5.42 5.50 -0.54
N THR A 83 5.49 4.19 -0.29
CA THR A 83 4.30 3.35 -0.26
C THR A 83 4.44 2.27 0.80
N LEU A 84 3.42 2.12 1.64
CA LEU A 84 3.30 1.03 2.59
C LEU A 84 2.13 0.12 2.19
N ARG A 85 2.32 -1.19 2.25
CA ARG A 85 1.35 -2.17 1.76
C ARG A 85 1.18 -3.31 2.75
N LEU A 86 -0.07 -3.65 3.02
CA LEU A 86 -0.46 -4.94 3.61
C LEU A 86 -1.09 -5.78 2.53
N ALA A 87 -0.51 -6.92 2.22
CA ALA A 87 -0.93 -7.80 1.13
C ALA A 87 -1.39 -9.15 1.71
N LEU A 88 -2.70 -9.39 1.68
CA LEU A 88 -3.29 -10.68 2.04
C LEU A 88 -3.45 -11.53 0.78
N ASN A 89 -2.71 -12.64 0.71
CA ASN A 89 -2.93 -13.69 -0.27
C ASN A 89 -3.97 -14.67 0.24
N LEU A 90 -5.13 -14.69 -0.40
CA LEU A 90 -6.18 -15.67 -0.15
C LEU A 90 -6.07 -16.81 -1.16
N ASN A 91 -5.17 -17.76 -0.85
CA ASN A 91 -4.98 -19.03 -1.55
C ASN A 91 -6.13 -20.03 -1.33
N GLN A 92 -6.94 -19.80 -0.30
CA GLN A 92 -8.10 -20.59 0.08
C GLN A 92 -9.30 -19.63 0.22
N PRO A 93 -9.85 -19.10 -0.89
CA PRO A 93 -10.83 -18.02 -0.89
C PRO A 93 -12.17 -18.39 -0.22
N GLN A 94 -12.44 -19.69 -0.08
CA GLN A 94 -13.59 -20.26 0.65
C GLN A 94 -13.47 -20.13 2.18
N ALA A 95 -12.27 -19.91 2.72
CA ALA A 95 -12.03 -19.76 4.16
C ALA A 95 -11.31 -18.43 4.49
N PRO A 96 -11.90 -17.26 4.17
CA PRO A 96 -11.20 -15.99 4.23
C PRO A 96 -11.16 -15.36 5.63
N ALA A 97 -12.03 -15.82 6.55
CA ALA A 97 -12.38 -15.09 7.77
C ALA A 97 -11.16 -14.67 8.62
N MET A 98 -10.27 -15.61 8.93
CA MET A 98 -9.05 -15.32 9.71
C MET A 98 -8.11 -14.36 8.97
N GLY A 99 -7.95 -14.54 7.66
CA GLY A 99 -7.13 -13.65 6.83
C GLY A 99 -7.64 -12.22 6.81
N LEU A 100 -8.96 -12.04 6.62
CA LEU A 100 -9.60 -10.73 6.63
C LEU A 100 -9.52 -10.06 8.00
N GLN A 101 -9.69 -10.81 9.09
CA GLN A 101 -9.54 -10.29 10.44
C GLN A 101 -8.11 -9.77 10.69
N LEU A 102 -7.09 -10.54 10.31
CA LEU A 102 -5.70 -10.13 10.46
C LEU A 102 -5.34 -8.94 9.57
N LEU A 103 -5.81 -8.92 8.31
CA LEU A 103 -5.62 -7.77 7.42
C LEU A 103 -6.28 -6.51 7.99
N LEU A 104 -7.51 -6.62 8.51
CA LEU A 104 -8.24 -5.50 9.10
C LEU A 104 -7.52 -4.97 10.35
N GLN A 105 -7.09 -5.85 11.25
CA GLN A 105 -6.33 -5.47 12.45
C GLN A 105 -5.03 -4.75 12.07
N ALA A 106 -4.24 -5.34 11.17
CA ALA A 106 -3.01 -4.75 10.69
C ALA A 106 -3.23 -3.39 10.02
N SER A 107 -4.32 -3.24 9.25
CA SER A 107 -4.67 -1.98 8.59
C SER A 107 -5.05 -0.88 9.59
N HIS A 108 -5.75 -1.24 10.67
CA HIS A 108 -6.03 -0.29 11.76
C HIS A 108 -4.76 0.19 12.44
N SER A 109 -3.84 -0.72 12.78
CA SER A 109 -2.55 -0.38 13.36
C SER A 109 -1.72 0.51 12.43
N LEU A 110 -1.61 0.13 11.15
CA LEU A 110 -0.82 0.89 10.18
C LEU A 110 -1.40 2.29 9.95
N SER A 111 -2.73 2.42 9.86
CA SER A 111 -3.38 3.73 9.77
C SER A 111 -3.04 4.63 10.96
N LEU A 112 -3.07 4.09 12.18
CA LEU A 112 -2.72 4.87 13.37
C LEU A 112 -1.25 5.30 13.37
N ARG A 113 -0.33 4.42 12.95
CA ARG A 113 1.10 4.72 12.88
C ARG A 113 1.43 5.79 11.86
N VAL A 114 0.86 5.66 10.66
CA VAL A 114 1.18 6.52 9.51
C VAL A 114 0.47 7.87 9.59
N THR A 115 -0.77 7.90 10.08
CA THR A 115 -1.62 9.11 10.00
C THR A 115 -1.97 9.70 11.37
N GLY A 116 -1.71 8.97 12.46
CA GLY A 116 -2.22 9.31 13.79
C GLY A 116 -3.74 9.17 13.92
N LYS A 117 -4.43 8.59 12.93
CA LYS A 117 -5.90 8.47 12.87
C LYS A 117 -6.33 7.04 12.62
N ARG A 118 -7.57 6.74 13.03
CA ARG A 118 -8.21 5.44 12.79
C ARG A 118 -8.42 5.21 11.29
N LEU A 119 -8.36 3.94 10.89
CA LEU A 119 -8.70 3.50 9.54
C LEU A 119 -10.12 3.97 9.16
N PRO A 120 -10.31 4.60 7.98
CA PRO A 120 -11.63 5.04 7.54
C PRO A 120 -12.61 3.85 7.40
N PRO A 121 -13.88 3.99 7.85
CA PRO A 121 -14.84 2.88 7.82
C PRO A 121 -15.07 2.26 6.44
N GLN A 122 -14.98 3.06 5.37
CA GLN A 122 -15.09 2.57 3.99
C GLN A 122 -13.95 1.63 3.60
N ILE A 123 -12.76 1.81 4.16
CA ILE A 123 -11.61 0.92 3.93
C ILE A 123 -11.86 -0.40 4.68
N SER A 124 -12.30 -0.34 5.94
CA SER A 124 -12.71 -1.54 6.69
C SER A 124 -13.81 -2.32 5.94
N ALA A 125 -14.83 -1.64 5.43
CA ALA A 125 -15.92 -2.26 4.68
C ALA A 125 -15.45 -2.91 3.38
N ALA A 126 -14.49 -2.30 2.67
CA ALA A 126 -13.92 -2.87 1.45
C ALA A 126 -13.06 -4.11 1.72
N ILE A 127 -12.33 -4.15 2.83
CA ILE A 127 -11.62 -5.34 3.30
C ILE A 127 -12.62 -6.47 3.58
N THR A 128 -13.63 -6.20 4.42
CA THR A 128 -14.62 -7.23 4.81
C THR A 128 -15.46 -7.74 3.65
N SER A 129 -15.81 -6.87 2.70
CA SER A 129 -16.57 -7.26 1.50
C SER A 129 -15.72 -7.94 0.42
N ARG A 130 -14.38 -7.85 0.50
CA ARG A 130 -13.41 -8.45 -0.44
C ARG A 130 -13.46 -7.85 -1.85
N LEU A 131 -14.00 -6.64 -2.01
CA LEU A 131 -14.23 -6.04 -3.33
C LEU A 131 -13.05 -5.21 -3.85
N GLY A 132 -12.17 -4.71 -2.96
CA GLY A 132 -10.93 -4.03 -3.37
C GLY A 132 -11.13 -2.82 -4.27
N ASN A 133 -12.12 -1.98 -3.94
CA ASN A 133 -12.54 -0.83 -4.74
C ASN A 133 -12.85 0.42 -3.90
N ALA A 134 -12.13 0.61 -2.79
CA ALA A 134 -12.29 1.77 -1.93
C ALA A 134 -11.00 2.56 -1.78
N SER A 135 -11.14 3.88 -1.66
CA SER A 135 -10.06 4.79 -1.32
C SER A 135 -10.58 5.86 -0.37
N ALA A 136 -9.68 6.38 0.46
CA ALA A 136 -9.95 7.43 1.43
C ALA A 136 -8.67 8.22 1.70
N THR A 137 -8.76 9.54 1.73
CA THR A 137 -7.63 10.39 2.13
C THR A 137 -7.73 10.74 3.61
N VAL A 138 -6.64 10.55 4.35
CA VAL A 138 -6.50 10.91 5.76
C VAL A 138 -5.27 11.80 5.90
N GLY A 139 -5.50 13.11 6.09
CA GLY A 139 -4.42 14.09 6.02
C GLY A 139 -3.85 14.14 4.60
N GLN A 140 -2.57 13.79 4.44
CA GLN A 140 -1.89 13.73 3.14
C GLN A 140 -1.82 12.32 2.56
N VAL A 141 -2.27 11.31 3.29
CA VAL A 141 -2.14 9.90 2.90
C VAL A 141 -3.42 9.40 2.27
N ASN A 142 -3.32 8.92 1.04
CA ASN A 142 -4.32 8.11 0.37
C ASN A 142 -4.22 6.67 0.85
N ILE A 143 -5.31 6.17 1.44
CA ILE A 143 -5.47 4.78 1.83
C ILE A 143 -6.38 4.12 0.80
N SER A 144 -5.93 3.05 0.16
CA SER A 144 -6.73 2.33 -0.83
C SER A 144 -6.77 0.82 -0.58
N VAL A 145 -7.86 0.17 -0.97
CA VAL A 145 -7.96 -1.29 -1.02
C VAL A 145 -8.00 -1.70 -2.48
N VAL A 146 -7.10 -2.59 -2.88
CA VAL A 146 -6.98 -3.11 -4.24
C VAL A 146 -7.10 -4.62 -4.21
N ARG A 147 -7.96 -5.17 -5.07
CA ARG A 147 -8.04 -6.62 -5.29
C ARG A 147 -7.41 -6.97 -6.63
N THR A 148 -6.67 -8.07 -6.65
CA THR A 148 -6.13 -8.67 -7.86
C THR A 148 -6.40 -10.16 -7.84
N ASP A 149 -7.36 -10.59 -8.66
CA ASP A 149 -7.65 -12.01 -8.85
C ASP A 149 -6.53 -12.68 -9.65
N TRP A 150 -6.15 -13.89 -9.24
CA TRP A 150 -5.14 -14.64 -9.98
C TRP A 150 -5.72 -15.20 -11.27
N ALA A 151 -4.87 -15.29 -12.30
CA ALA A 151 -5.27 -15.81 -13.60
C ALA A 151 -5.78 -17.27 -13.54
N THR A 152 -5.38 -18.04 -12.53
CA THR A 152 -5.86 -19.41 -12.32
C THR A 152 -7.30 -19.47 -11.80
N GLY A 153 -7.80 -18.38 -11.20
CA GLY A 153 -9.12 -18.32 -10.56
C GLY A 153 -9.18 -18.90 -9.14
N ASP A 154 -8.10 -19.53 -8.67
CA ASP A 154 -8.08 -20.25 -7.39
C ASP A 154 -7.87 -19.35 -6.16
N GLY A 155 -7.72 -18.05 -6.38
CA GLY A 155 -7.51 -17.10 -5.30
C GLY A 155 -7.25 -15.70 -5.79
N TYR A 156 -6.93 -14.85 -4.84
CA TYR A 156 -6.67 -13.44 -5.11
C TYR A 156 -5.79 -12.83 -4.02
N ASN A 157 -5.22 -11.70 -4.37
CA ASN A 157 -4.52 -10.84 -3.46
C ASN A 157 -5.38 -9.62 -3.13
N LEU A 158 -5.52 -9.31 -1.83
CA LEU A 158 -6.21 -8.12 -1.34
C LEU A 158 -5.19 -7.24 -0.63
N GLN A 159 -4.91 -6.07 -1.21
CA GLN A 159 -3.93 -5.12 -0.70
C GLN A 159 -4.60 -3.93 -0.05
N VAL A 160 -4.05 -3.47 1.06
CA VAL A 160 -4.30 -2.13 1.60
C VAL A 160 -3.02 -1.31 1.42
N ARG A 161 -3.12 -0.19 0.71
CA ARG A 161 -1.98 0.68 0.37
C ARG A 161 -2.12 2.04 1.04
N PHE A 162 -1.00 2.58 1.49
CA PHE A 162 -0.86 3.91 2.08
C PHE A 162 0.17 4.66 1.22
N GLU A 163 -0.26 5.74 0.58
CA GLU A 163 0.48 6.52 -0.42
C GLU A 163 0.29 8.01 -0.17
#